data_AF-A0A527FU25-F1
#
_entry.id   AF-A0A527FU25-F1
#
_cell.length_a   1.000
_cell.length_b   1.000
_cell.length_c   1.000
_cell.angle_alpha   90.00
_cell.angle_beta   90.00
_cell.angle_gamma   90.00
#
_symmetry.space_group_name_H-M   'P 1'
#
loop_
_entity.id
_entity.type
_entity.pdbx_description
1 polymer ?
#
loop_
_entity_poly.entity_id
_entity_poly.type
_entity_poly.pdbx_seq_one_letter_code
_entity_poly.pdbx_strand_id
1 'polypeptide(L)'
;FHIDDIAPRPVPETLDIIALLVPHIGGGEASSIVPVSRRDAMIALAPSGIAQMPGERESGFRFFSDLTRLLPCYRLSLGTQPQE
;
A
#
# COMPACT_ATOMS: atom_id res chain seq x y z
N PHE A 1 5.90 7.06 -19.57
CA PHE A 1 6.37 6.80 -18.20
C PHE A 1 6.88 5.38 -18.15
N HIS A 2 8.19 5.25 -18.32
CA HIS A 2 8.99 4.08 -18.06
C HIS A 2 9.68 4.26 -16.70
N ILE A 3 10.09 3.17 -16.04
CA ILE A 3 10.84 3.29 -14.78
C ILE A 3 12.16 4.05 -15.00
N ASP A 4 12.76 3.90 -16.18
CA ASP A 4 13.96 4.62 -16.59
C ASP A 4 13.75 6.14 -16.69
N ASP A 5 12.51 6.63 -16.79
CA ASP A 5 12.19 8.07 -16.79
C ASP A 5 12.32 8.69 -15.38
N ILE A 6 12.32 7.87 -14.31
CA ILE A 6 12.30 8.33 -12.90
C ILE A 6 13.42 7.79 -12.02
N ALA A 7 14.11 6.73 -12.46
CA ALA A 7 15.21 6.14 -11.71
C ALA A 7 16.31 5.69 -12.67
N PRO A 8 17.56 6.17 -12.54
CA PRO A 8 18.66 5.79 -13.43
C PRO A 8 19.20 4.37 -13.16
N ARG A 9 18.54 3.59 -12.28
CA ARG A 9 18.96 2.25 -11.90
C ARG A 9 18.13 1.19 -12.64
N PRO A 10 18.74 0.06 -13.02
CA PRO A 10 17.98 -1.04 -13.61
C PRO A 10 16.91 -1.54 -12.64
N VAL A 11 15.78 -1.97 -13.21
CA VAL A 11 14.71 -2.62 -12.47
C VAL A 11 15.19 -4.01 -12.06
N PRO A 12 15.17 -4.37 -10.76
CA PRO A 12 15.49 -5.72 -10.34
C PRO A 12 14.55 -6.74 -11.00
N GLU A 13 15.08 -7.91 -11.38
CA GLU A 13 14.26 -9.00 -11.94
C GLU A 13 13.20 -9.51 -10.94
N THR A 14 13.48 -9.38 -9.63
CA THR A 14 12.59 -9.80 -8.55
C THR A 14 12.55 -8.76 -7.43
N LEU A 15 11.39 -8.61 -6.79
CA LEU A 15 11.18 -7.73 -5.63
C LEU A 15 10.39 -8.46 -4.54
N ASP A 16 10.88 -8.39 -3.31
CA ASP A 16 10.17 -8.93 -2.15
C ASP A 16 9.11 -7.94 -1.65
N ILE A 17 7.91 -8.47 -1.37
CA ILE A 17 6.86 -7.69 -0.69
C ILE A 17 7.09 -7.81 0.81
N ILE A 18 7.58 -6.74 1.43
CA ILE A 18 7.99 -6.74 2.84
C ILE A 18 7.01 -6.03 3.78
N ALA A 19 6.07 -5.25 3.24
CA ALA A 19 5.11 -4.48 4.03
C ALA A 19 3.88 -4.09 3.21
N LEU A 20 2.79 -3.75 3.91
CA LEU A 20 1.62 -3.09 3.35
C LEU A 20 1.61 -1.62 3.76
N LEU A 21 1.53 -0.72 2.78
CA LEU A 21 1.39 0.72 3.00
C LEU A 21 -0.03 1.17 2.65
N VAL A 22 -0.72 1.76 3.62
CA VAL A 22 -2.02 2.40 3.44
C VAL A 22 -1.78 3.88 3.17
N PRO A 23 -2.01 4.38 1.94
CA PRO A 23 -1.82 5.79 1.63
C PRO A 23 -2.90 6.63 2.31
N HIS A 24 -2.50 7.80 2.79
CA HIS A 24 -3.37 8.80 3.39
C HIS A 24 -2.90 10.19 2.94
N ILE A 25 -3.81 11.02 2.42
CA ILE A 25 -3.50 12.42 2.11
C ILE A 25 -3.39 13.16 3.45
N GLY A 26 -2.16 13.47 3.86
CA GLY A 26 -1.89 14.28 5.03
C GLY A 26 -2.07 15.77 4.75
N GLY A 27 -1.87 16.57 5.79
CA GLY A 27 -1.73 18.03 5.70
C GLY A 27 -0.48 18.55 6.40
N GLY A 28 0.44 17.65 6.75
CA GLY A 28 1.74 18.02 7.34
C GLY A 28 2.69 18.56 6.28
N GLU A 29 3.75 19.23 6.73
CA GLU A 29 4.81 19.68 5.81
C GLU A 29 5.54 18.49 5.18
N ALA A 30 5.91 17.51 6.00
CA ALA A 30 6.64 16.32 5.58
C ALA A 30 5.81 15.03 5.65
N SER A 31 6.17 14.05 4.82
CA SER A 31 5.60 12.71 4.84
C SER A 31 5.98 11.95 6.11
N SER A 32 5.07 11.10 6.60
CA SER A 32 5.32 10.25 7.76
C SER A 32 4.82 8.83 7.56
N ILE A 33 5.57 7.87 8.11
CA ILE A 33 5.22 6.45 8.11
C ILE A 33 5.03 6.00 9.55
N VAL A 34 3.85 5.50 9.87
CA VAL A 34 3.51 5.02 11.22
C VAL A 34 2.86 3.64 11.15
N PRO A 35 3.09 2.74 12.13
CA PRO A 35 2.40 1.46 12.18
C PRO A 35 0.88 1.65 12.25
N VAL A 36 0.13 0.74 11.64
CA VAL A 36 -1.33 0.68 11.79
C VAL A 36 -1.79 -0.71 12.17
N SER A 37 -3.01 -0.79 12.70
CA SER A 37 -3.61 -2.09 12.98
C SER A 37 -3.88 -2.83 11.66
N ARG A 38 -3.77 -4.17 11.70
CA ARG A 38 -4.15 -5.04 10.58
C ARG A 38 -5.62 -4.83 10.17
N ARG A 39 -6.48 -4.53 11.15
CA ARG A 39 -7.90 -4.21 10.92
C ARG A 39 -8.05 -2.97 10.05
N ASP A 40 -7.33 -1.89 10.36
CA ASP A 40 -7.42 -0.65 9.60
C ASP A 40 -6.84 -0.82 8.18
N ALA A 41 -5.77 -1.60 8.04
CA ALA A 41 -5.24 -1.98 6.74
C ALA A 41 -6.26 -2.78 5.91
N MET A 42 -6.91 -3.78 6.51
CA MET A 42 -7.95 -4.58 5.84
C MET A 42 -9.14 -3.72 5.39
N ILE A 43 -9.58 -2.78 6.23
CA ILE A 43 -10.66 -1.84 5.88
C ILE A 43 -10.26 -0.98 4.68
N ALA A 44 -9.02 -0.51 4.64
CA ALA A 44 -8.51 0.30 3.52
C ALA A 44 -8.42 -0.49 2.19
N LEU A 45 -8.15 -1.80 2.27
CA LEU A 45 -8.06 -2.69 1.10
C LEU A 45 -9.44 -3.11 0.55
N ALA A 46 -10.48 -3.10 1.38
CA ALA A 46 -11.79 -3.64 1.02
C ALA A 46 -12.48 -2.97 -0.19
N PRO A 47 -12.47 -1.62 -0.36
CA PRO A 47 -13.18 -0.96 -1.46
C PRO A 47 -12.63 -1.33 -2.84
N SER A 48 -11.31 -1.23 -3.04
CA SER A 48 -10.65 -1.47 -4.34
C SER A 48 -10.28 -2.93 -4.56
N GLY A 49 -9.95 -3.66 -3.50
CA GLY A 49 -9.52 -5.06 -3.56
C GLY A 49 -10.65 -6.09 -3.43
N ILE A 50 -11.85 -5.72 -3.00
CA ILE A 50 -12.91 -6.72 -2.74
C ILE A 50 -14.22 -6.29 -3.39
N ALA A 51 -14.66 -5.05 -3.15
CA ALA A 51 -15.94 -4.59 -3.68
C ALA A 51 -15.91 -4.37 -5.20
N GLN A 52 -14.75 -4.01 -5.76
CA GLN A 52 -14.57 -3.69 -7.18
C GLN A 52 -14.21 -4.90 -8.08
N MET A 53 -14.05 -6.11 -7.54
CA MET A 53 -13.78 -7.33 -8.33
C MET A 53 -15.03 -8.22 -8.41
N PRO A 54 -15.82 -8.17 -9.50
CA PRO A 54 -17.00 -9.01 -9.66
C PRO A 54 -16.61 -10.50 -9.73
N GLY A 55 -17.34 -11.36 -9.00
CA GLY A 55 -17.12 -12.81 -9.02
C GLY A 55 -16.04 -13.34 -8.05
N GLU A 56 -15.19 -12.48 -7.50
CA GLU A 56 -14.02 -12.89 -6.70
C GLU A 56 -14.01 -12.32 -5.27
N ARG A 57 -15.18 -11.93 -4.74
CA ARG A 57 -15.26 -11.27 -3.43
C ARG A 57 -14.71 -12.13 -2.29
N GLU A 58 -14.99 -13.43 -2.29
CA GLU A 58 -14.54 -14.33 -1.23
C GLU A 58 -13.04 -14.64 -1.34
N SER A 59 -12.54 -14.92 -2.55
CA SER A 59 -11.12 -15.16 -2.81
C SER A 59 -10.28 -13.90 -2.53
N GLY A 60 -10.75 -12.73 -2.96
CA GLY A 60 -10.12 -11.44 -2.66
C GLY A 60 -10.09 -11.16 -1.16
N PHE A 61 -11.20 -11.35 -0.44
CA PHE A 61 -11.24 -11.17 1.01
C PHE A 61 -10.24 -12.08 1.73
N ARG A 62 -10.16 -13.36 1.35
CA ARG A 62 -9.22 -14.32 1.91
C ARG A 62 -7.77 -13.89 1.64
N PHE A 63 -7.46 -13.54 0.39
CA PHE A 63 -6.13 -13.10 -0.02
C PHE A 63 -5.65 -11.87 0.76
N PHE A 64 -6.46 -10.81 0.85
CA PHE A 64 -6.08 -9.60 1.60
C PHE A 64 -6.03 -9.83 3.11
N SER A 65 -6.87 -10.74 3.64
CA SER A 65 -6.78 -11.16 5.04
C SER A 65 -5.46 -11.88 5.34
N ASP A 66 -5.00 -12.74 4.44
CA ASP A 66 -3.72 -13.45 4.60
C ASP A 66 -2.54 -12.49 4.47
N LEU A 67 -2.55 -11.58 3.49
CA LEU A 67 -1.51 -10.55 3.35
C LEU A 67 -1.39 -9.67 4.60
N THR A 68 -2.50 -9.18 5.13
CA THR A 68 -2.50 -8.32 6.33
C THR A 68 -2.09 -9.06 7.60
N ARG A 69 -2.17 -10.40 7.63
CA ARG A 69 -1.64 -11.23 8.72
C ARG A 69 -0.13 -11.46 8.61
N LEU A 70 0.37 -11.66 7.39
CA LEU A 70 1.77 -12.01 7.11
C LEU A 70 2.70 -10.81 7.12
N LEU A 71 2.21 -9.63 6.72
CA LEU A 71 3.05 -8.45 6.52
C LEU A 71 2.81 -7.37 7.58
N PRO A 72 3.87 -6.67 8.01
CA PRO A 72 3.74 -5.41 8.75
C PRO A 72 2.89 -4.41 7.97
N CYS A 73 2.00 -3.70 8.68
CA CYS A 73 1.10 -2.71 8.10
C CYS A 73 1.47 -1.31 8.59
N TYR A 74 1.62 -0.37 7.66
CA TYR A 74 1.92 1.02 7.94
C TYR A 74 0.94 1.94 7.23
N ARG A 75 0.76 3.14 7.75
CA ARG A 75 0.16 4.26 7.04
C ARG A 75 1.24 5.21 6.60
N LEU A 76 1.20 5.58 5.33
CA LEU A 76 1.96 6.68 4.76
C LEU A 76 1.04 7.90 4.70
N SER A 77 1.28 8.88 5.57
CA SER A 77 0.63 10.19 5.48
C SER A 77 1.50 11.10 4.62
N LEU A 78 1.02 11.45 3.44
CA LEU A 78 1.76 12.30 2.50
C LEU A 78 1.86 13.74 3.04
N GLY A 79 3.07 14.28 3.01
CA GLY A 79 3.36 15.69 3.24
C GLY A 79 2.92 16.55 2.06
N THR A 80 3.04 17.86 2.23
CA THR A 80 2.69 18.84 1.19
C THR A 80 3.90 19.32 0.39
N GLN A 81 5.13 18.98 0.80
CA GLN A 81 6.37 19.33 0.10
C GLN A 81 6.76 18.25 -0.92
N PRO A 82 6.66 18.50 -2.24
CA PRO A 82 6.90 17.44 -3.24
C PRO A 82 8.39 17.07 -3.45
N GLN A 83 9.32 17.80 -2.84
CA GLN A 83 10.77 17.68 -3.04
C GLN A 83 11.49 16.90 -1.94
N GLU A 84 10.76 16.47 -0.91
CA GLU A 84 11.29 15.65 0.19
C GLU A 84 11.76 14.26 -0.25
#